data_AF-A0A1B9M830-F1
#
_entry.id   AF-A0A1B9M830-F1
#
_cell.length_a   1.000
_cell.length_b   1.000
_cell.length_c   1.000
_cell.angle_alpha   90.00
_cell.angle_beta   90.00
_cell.angle_gamma   90.00
#
_symmetry.space_group_name_H-M   'P 1'
#
loop_
_entity.id
_entity.type
_entity.pdbx_description
1 polymer ?
#
loop_
_entity_poly.entity_id
_entity_poly.type
_entity_poly.pdbx_seq_one_letter_code
_entity_poly.pdbx_strand_id
1 'polypeptide(L)'
;MSKNKVLKIQCQILIENIKLKKFDINTSAANDEVNIEFSHQINDYSIRDLMKILNISTIKEVKYLIKNLELEQSKYRSLNSHKKWVYNNNALNILKLYLKYKAA
;
A
#
# COMPACT_ATOMS: atom_id res chain seq x y z
N MET A 1 28.35 27.43 -15.50
CA MET A 1 27.95 26.20 -14.78
C MET A 1 26.99 26.60 -13.66
N SER A 2 25.69 26.31 -13.80
CA SER A 2 24.66 26.72 -12.84
C SER A 2 24.63 25.78 -11.62
N LYS A 3 24.58 26.36 -10.42
CA LYS A 3 24.43 25.64 -9.15
C LYS A 3 22.94 25.36 -8.93
N ASN A 4 22.50 24.12 -9.08
CA ASN A 4 21.14 23.69 -8.71
C ASN A 4 20.97 23.79 -7.19
N LYS A 5 20.22 24.79 -6.72
CA LYS A 5 19.77 24.88 -5.33
C LYS A 5 18.62 23.88 -5.13
N VAL A 6 18.88 22.82 -4.37
CA VAL A 6 17.86 21.85 -3.95
C VAL A 6 16.97 22.52 -2.89
N LEU A 7 15.71 22.78 -3.25
CA LEU A 7 14.67 23.24 -2.32
C LEU A 7 14.17 22.03 -1.51
N LYS A 8 14.50 21.99 -0.21
CA LYS A 8 13.91 21.04 0.74
C LYS A 8 12.60 21.61 1.26
N ILE A 9 11.48 21.00 0.87
CA ILE A 9 10.18 21.29 1.45
C ILE A 9 10.05 20.43 2.73
N GLN A 10 9.96 21.06 3.89
CA GLN A 10 9.61 20.38 5.14
C GLN A 10 8.10 20.15 5.15
N CYS A 11 7.67 18.90 4.96
CA CYS A 11 6.29 18.51 5.20
C CYS A 11 6.14 18.10 6.67
N GLN A 12 5.36 18.84 7.44
CA GLN A 12 4.87 18.37 8.75
C GLN A 12 3.77 17.32 8.50
N ILE A 13 4.06 16.06 8.82
CA ILE A 13 3.06 15.00 8.83
C ILE A 13 2.41 15.01 10.22
N LEU A 14 1.14 15.43 10.27
CA LEU A 14 0.34 15.42 11.49
C LEU A 14 -0.22 14.00 11.65
N ILE A 15 0.38 13.20 12.53
CA ILE A 15 -0.05 11.83 12.79
C ILE A 15 -0.92 11.82 14.05
N GLU A 16 -2.23 11.91 13.87
CA GLU A 16 -3.19 11.65 14.95
C GLU A 16 -3.21 10.14 15.27
N ASN A 17 -3.00 9.81 16.55
CA ASN A 17 -3.14 8.49 17.17
C ASN A 17 -2.00 7.45 17.03
N ILE A 18 -0.76 7.84 17.34
CA ILE A 18 0.23 6.86 17.82
C ILE A 18 0.04 6.68 19.34
N LYS A 19 -0.52 5.55 19.77
CA LYS A 19 -0.38 5.09 21.17
C LYS A 19 1.09 4.71 21.39
N LEU A 20 1.91 5.67 21.78
CA LEU A 20 3.30 5.45 22.15
C LEU A 20 3.34 4.51 23.37
N LYS A 21 3.81 3.27 23.18
CA LYS A 21 4.23 2.44 24.31
C LYS A 21 5.38 3.18 25.01
N LYS A 22 5.35 3.19 26.35
CA LYS A 22 6.38 3.82 27.20
C LYS A 22 7.76 3.31 26.75
N PHE A 23 8.56 4.19 26.15
CA PHE A 23 9.96 3.91 25.87
C PHE A 23 10.74 4.16 27.18
N ASP A 24 11.35 3.13 27.74
CA ASP A 24 12.37 3.29 28.77
C ASP A 24 13.63 3.85 28.09
N ILE A 25 13.84 5.15 28.21
CA ILE A 25 15.00 5.84 27.65
C ILE A 25 16.10 5.80 28.71
N ASN A 26 16.77 4.66 28.82
CA ASN A 26 18.10 4.64 29.41
C ASN A 26 19.12 4.69 28.27
N THR A 27 19.61 5.91 28.02
CA THR A 27 20.73 6.26 27.13
C THR A 27 20.52 6.07 25.63
N SER A 28 20.26 7.18 24.92
CA SER A 28 20.51 7.30 23.47
C SER A 28 20.88 8.76 23.17
N ALA A 29 21.95 8.96 22.40
CA ALA A 29 22.50 10.29 22.11
C ALA A 29 21.71 10.94 20.95
N ALA A 30 21.71 12.28 20.89
CA ALA A 30 20.96 13.06 19.90
C ALA A 30 21.30 12.81 18.41
N ASN A 31 22.25 11.91 18.13
CA ASN A 31 22.73 11.56 16.80
C ASN A 31 22.47 10.09 16.43
N ASP A 32 21.80 9.31 17.27
CA ASP A 32 21.46 7.94 16.92
C ASP A 32 20.39 7.98 15.83
N GLU A 33 20.75 7.59 14.60
CA GLU A 33 19.78 7.35 13.53
C GLU A 33 18.82 6.26 14.02
N VAL A 34 17.64 6.67 14.45
CA VAL A 34 16.54 5.75 14.71
C VAL A 34 16.18 5.15 13.36
N ASN A 35 16.72 3.95 13.08
CA ASN A 35 16.22 3.10 12.01
C ASN A 35 14.81 2.68 12.40
N ILE A 36 13.84 3.54 12.10
CA ILE A 36 12.42 3.20 12.15
C ILE A 36 12.21 2.26 10.96
N GLU A 37 12.42 0.96 11.19
CA GLU A 37 11.91 -0.08 10.30
C GLU A 37 10.39 0.05 10.30
N PHE A 38 9.85 0.78 9.33
CA PHE A 38 8.46 0.65 8.97
C PHE A 38 8.31 -0.76 8.43
N SER A 39 7.88 -1.69 9.27
CA SER A 39 7.25 -2.93 8.83
C SER A 39 5.96 -2.54 8.11
N HIS A 40 6.05 -1.99 6.90
CA HIS A 40 4.94 -1.98 5.96
C HIS A 40 4.62 -3.46 5.77
N GLN A 41 3.59 -3.93 6.47
CA GLN A 41 2.95 -5.18 6.10
C GLN A 41 2.46 -4.94 4.66
N ILE A 42 3.24 -5.43 3.70
CA ILE A 42 2.84 -5.49 2.30
C ILE A 42 1.68 -6.47 2.29
N ASN A 43 0.48 -5.92 2.41
CA ASN A 43 -0.74 -6.70 2.32
C ASN A 43 -0.96 -7.01 0.86
N ASP A 44 -0.63 -8.24 0.51
CA ASP A 44 -0.87 -8.84 -0.79
C ASP A 44 -2.17 -9.65 -0.74
N TYR A 45 -3.05 -9.41 -1.71
CA TYR A 45 -4.41 -9.97 -1.76
C TYR A 45 -4.53 -10.99 -2.88
N SER A 46 -5.01 -12.18 -2.57
CA SER A 46 -5.44 -13.12 -3.62
C SER A 46 -6.74 -12.65 -4.29
N ILE A 47 -7.08 -13.22 -5.44
CA ILE A 47 -8.37 -12.94 -6.09
C ILE A 47 -9.56 -13.24 -5.17
N ARG A 48 -9.44 -14.25 -4.28
CA ARG A 48 -10.48 -14.57 -3.30
C ARG A 48 -10.61 -13.49 -2.22
N ASP A 49 -9.51 -12.88 -1.82
CA ASP A 49 -9.51 -11.79 -0.85
C ASP A 49 -10.12 -10.54 -1.48
N LEU A 50 -9.72 -10.20 -2.71
CA LEU A 50 -10.33 -9.11 -3.47
C LEU A 50 -11.83 -9.29 -3.64
N MET A 51 -12.29 -10.50 -3.96
CA MET A 51 -13.71 -10.83 -4.09
C MET A 51 -14.49 -10.53 -2.80
N LYS A 52 -13.96 -10.97 -1.64
CA LYS A 52 -14.57 -10.72 -0.33
C LYS A 52 -14.57 -9.23 0.04
N ILE A 53 -13.44 -8.55 -0.14
CA ILE A 53 -13.28 -7.13 0.23
C ILE A 53 -14.16 -6.22 -0.62
N LEU A 54 -14.28 -6.52 -1.91
CA LEU A 54 -15.07 -5.73 -2.87
C LEU A 54 -16.55 -6.12 -2.89
N ASN A 55 -16.95 -7.12 -2.10
CA ASN A 55 -18.30 -7.68 -2.07
C ASN A 55 -18.81 -8.08 -3.47
N ILE A 56 -17.95 -8.72 -4.26
CA ILE A 56 -18.28 -9.21 -5.61
C ILE A 56 -18.66 -10.69 -5.52
N SER A 57 -19.78 -11.07 -6.13
CA SER A 57 -20.33 -12.42 -5.99
C SER A 57 -19.50 -13.51 -6.68
N THR A 58 -18.69 -13.17 -7.70
CA THR A 58 -17.98 -14.17 -8.49
C THR A 58 -16.51 -13.83 -8.75
N ILE A 59 -15.67 -14.87 -8.74
CA ILE A 59 -14.25 -14.77 -9.15
C ILE A 59 -14.12 -14.28 -10.61
N LYS A 60 -15.06 -14.68 -11.48
CA LYS A 60 -15.04 -14.31 -12.91
C LYS A 60 -15.15 -12.80 -13.08
N GLU A 61 -16.02 -12.16 -12.31
CA GLU A 61 -16.20 -10.71 -12.32
C GLU A 61 -14.95 -9.98 -11.81
N VAL A 62 -14.34 -10.44 -10.71
CA VAL A 62 -13.08 -9.86 -10.23
C VAL A 62 -11.97 -9.95 -11.29
N LYS A 63 -11.82 -11.11 -11.94
CA LYS A 63 -10.84 -11.29 -13.03
C LYS A 63 -11.12 -10.37 -14.22
N TYR A 64 -12.40 -10.19 -14.56
CA TYR A 64 -12.81 -9.29 -15.61
C TYR A 64 -12.42 -7.84 -15.28
N LEU A 65 -12.67 -7.37 -14.05
CA LEU A 65 -12.28 -6.03 -13.61
C LEU A 65 -10.76 -5.84 -13.65
N ILE A 66 -10.00 -6.81 -13.16
CA ILE A 66 -8.53 -6.78 -13.19
C ILE A 66 -8.02 -6.63 -14.61
N LYS A 67 -8.56 -7.40 -15.56
CA LYS A 67 -8.18 -7.33 -16.97
C LYS A 67 -8.58 -5.99 -17.60
N ASN A 68 -9.80 -5.53 -17.34
CA ASN A 68 -10.33 -4.28 -17.90
C ASN A 68 -9.59 -3.03 -17.39
N LEU A 69 -9.07 -3.08 -16.16
CA LEU A 69 -8.30 -2.00 -15.53
C LEU A 69 -6.78 -2.19 -15.67
N GLU A 70 -6.35 -3.16 -16.47
CA GLU A 70 -4.93 -3.48 -16.72
C GLU A 70 -4.09 -3.70 -15.44
N LEU A 71 -4.71 -4.28 -14.40
CA LEU A 71 -4.06 -4.52 -13.10
C LEU A 71 -3.15 -5.76 -13.10
N GLU A 72 -2.82 -6.28 -14.28
CA GLU A 72 -1.95 -7.44 -14.50
C GLU A 72 -0.46 -7.06 -14.60
N GLN A 73 -0.16 -5.77 -14.58
CA GLN A 73 1.20 -5.23 -14.63
C GLN A 73 1.96 -5.51 -13.31
N SER A 74 3.29 -5.63 -13.40
CA SER A 74 4.17 -5.95 -12.25
C SER A 74 4.08 -4.95 -11.09
N LYS A 75 3.70 -3.70 -11.35
CA LYS A 75 3.46 -2.69 -10.31
C LYS A 75 2.23 -2.95 -9.43
N TYR A 76 1.35 -3.87 -9.83
CA TYR A 76 0.08 -4.16 -9.16
C TYR A 76 -0.01 -5.58 -8.63
N ARG A 77 0.75 -6.52 -9.21
CA ARG A 77 0.74 -7.92 -8.80
C ARG A 77 2.13 -8.53 -8.77
N SER A 78 2.29 -9.51 -7.88
CA SER A 78 3.48 -10.32 -7.71
C SER A 78 3.10 -11.80 -7.56
N LEU A 79 4.09 -12.68 -7.70
CA LEU A 79 3.92 -14.08 -7.32
C LEU A 79 4.27 -14.23 -5.84
N ASN A 80 3.38 -14.86 -5.07
CA ASN A 80 3.68 -15.24 -3.69
C ASN A 80 4.58 -16.50 -3.63
N SER A 81 4.96 -16.91 -2.42
CA SER A 81 5.75 -18.12 -2.14
C SER A 81 5.15 -19.41 -2.72
N HIS A 82 3.83 -19.44 -2.94
CA HIS A 82 3.11 -20.56 -3.53
C HIS A 82 2.91 -20.43 -5.05
N LYS A 83 3.65 -19.53 -5.72
CA LYS A 83 3.53 -19.25 -7.17
C LYS A 83 2.12 -18.83 -7.60
N LYS A 84 1.36 -18.19 -6.71
CA LYS A 84 0.04 -17.62 -7.02
C LYS A 84 0.14 -16.12 -7.16
N TRP A 85 -0.58 -15.57 -8.14
CA TRP A 85 -0.72 -14.13 -8.31
C TRP A 85 -1.47 -13.52 -7.12
N VAL A 86 -0.84 -12.53 -6.52
CA VAL A 86 -1.38 -11.69 -5.45
C VAL A 86 -1.25 -10.23 -5.86
N TYR A 87 -2.13 -9.40 -5.33
CA TYR A 87 -2.32 -8.01 -5.73
C TYR A 87 -2.06 -7.08 -4.55
N ASN A 88 -1.33 -6.00 -4.77
CA ASN A 88 -0.99 -5.07 -3.71
C ASN A 88 -2.14 -4.09 -3.38
N ASN A 89 -1.92 -3.25 -2.36
CA ASN A 89 -2.84 -2.19 -1.96
C ASN A 89 -3.24 -1.24 -3.10
N ASN A 90 -2.35 -0.94 -4.04
CA ASN A 90 -2.66 -0.04 -5.15
C ASN A 90 -3.72 -0.64 -6.07
N ALA A 91 -3.58 -1.92 -6.41
CA ALA A 91 -4.58 -2.63 -7.20
C ALA A 91 -5.95 -2.65 -6.49
N LEU A 92 -5.97 -2.91 -5.17
CA LEU A 92 -7.18 -2.89 -4.38
C LEU A 92 -7.86 -1.51 -4.38
N ASN A 93 -7.07 -0.43 -4.22
CA ASN A 93 -7.60 0.93 -4.20
C ASN A 93 -8.21 1.32 -5.56
N ILE A 94 -7.56 0.97 -6.67
CA ILE A 94 -8.10 1.21 -8.01
C ILE A 94 -9.44 0.47 -8.18
N LEU A 95 -9.53 -0.79 -7.76
CA LEU A 95 -10.78 -1.56 -7.82
C LEU A 95 -11.89 -0.92 -6.98
N LYS A 96 -11.58 -0.48 -5.76
CA LYS A 96 -12.53 0.23 -4.89
C LYS A 96 -13.05 1.52 -5.55
N LEU A 97 -12.15 2.34 -6.09
CA LEU A 97 -12.52 3.57 -6.77
C LEU A 97 -13.38 3.29 -8.00
N TYR A 98 -13.00 2.31 -8.81
CA TYR A 98 -13.78 1.91 -9.98
C TYR A 98 -15.22 1.52 -9.60
N LEU A 99 -15.40 0.67 -8.59
CA LEU A 99 -16.75 0.28 -8.15
C LEU A 99 -17.55 1.46 -7.57
N LYS A 100 -16.89 2.36 -6.84
CA LYS A 100 -17.52 3.56 -6.29
C LYS A 100 -18.07 4.48 -7.38
N TYR A 101 -17.32 4.66 -8.47
CA TYR A 101 -17.70 5.58 -9.55
C TYR A 101 -18.45 4.92 -10.71
N LYS A 102 -18.41 3.59 -10.85
CA LYS A 102 -19.22 2.85 -11.83
C LYS A 102 -20.72 2.91 -11.51
N ALA A 103 -21.07 3.03 -10.23
CA ALA A 103 -22.45 3.08 -9.76
C ALA A 103 -23.09 4.49 -9.83
N ALA A 104 -22.38 5.48 -10.40
CA ALA A 104 -22.85 6.86 -10.56
C ALA A 104 -23.34 7.13 -11.99
#